data_AF-T1L4I8-F1
#
_entry.id   AF-T1L4I8-F1
#
_cell.length_a   1.000
_cell.length_b   1.000
_cell.length_c   1.000
_cell.angle_alpha   90.00
_cell.angle_beta   90.00
_cell.angle_gamma   90.00
#
_symmetry.space_group_name_H-M   'P 1'
#
loop_
_entity.id
_entity.type
_entity.pdbx_description
1 polymer ?
#
loop_
_entity_poly.entity_id
_entity_poly.type
_entity_poly.pdbx_seq_one_letter_code
_entity_poly.pdbx_strand_id
1 'polypeptide(L)'
;MANLECIIEIEGARARISARLKGDRIICAPNMYTYQSDVGKMYAQLSVLWDGDTLIDKTNVTLYKCDLLGSHLSKPDCSLCQTSDRKYQCVWCSGSCSFVDACMESPAPSCPPPRIDLIYPLSGPIEGGTLVTIKGSNLGSSVDEIKDKVAIGGIPCTPVEYNVSVRVVCRTGPSPTGPYSANIVVGNRAGVTRANENFVYKVRIISLLFLFPSIGNLLIRLTHQQTM
;
A
#
# COMPACT_ATOMS: atom_id res chain seq x y z
N MET A 1 5.08 -45.83 24.75
CA MET A 1 5.79 -45.12 23.66
C MET A 1 5.47 -43.66 23.87
N ALA A 2 6.49 -42.84 24.11
CA ALA A 2 6.30 -41.42 24.37
C ALA A 2 5.60 -40.74 23.19
N ASN A 3 4.53 -39.99 23.47
CA ASN A 3 3.81 -39.24 22.43
C ASN A 3 4.04 -37.74 22.63
N LEU A 4 4.79 -37.13 21.73
CA LEU A 4 4.97 -35.68 21.65
C LEU A 4 3.83 -35.11 20.79
N GLU A 5 3.18 -34.05 21.28
CA GLU A 5 2.11 -33.38 20.56
C GLU A 5 2.36 -31.87 20.48
N CYS A 6 2.17 -31.29 19.30
CA CYS A 6 2.07 -29.86 19.10
C CYS A 6 0.61 -29.45 19.16
N ILE A 7 0.29 -28.51 20.05
CA ILE A 7 -1.03 -27.91 20.19
C ILE A 7 -0.93 -26.48 19.68
N ILE A 8 -1.63 -26.17 18.60
CA ILE A 8 -1.77 -24.79 18.14
C ILE A 8 -3.15 -24.27 18.51
N GLU A 9 -3.20 -23.08 19.11
CA GLU A 9 -4.44 -22.39 19.45
C GLU A 9 -4.64 -21.20 18.50
N ILE A 10 -5.72 -21.26 17.72
CA ILE A 10 -6.07 -20.29 16.67
C ILE A 10 -7.51 -19.86 16.92
N GLU A 11 -7.73 -18.59 17.26
CA GLU A 11 -9.07 -18.03 17.50
C GLU A 11 -9.90 -18.85 18.53
N GLY A 12 -9.23 -19.42 19.54
CA GLY A 12 -9.85 -20.27 20.57
C GLY A 12 -10.07 -21.73 20.16
N ALA A 13 -9.89 -22.08 18.88
CA ALA A 13 -9.86 -23.46 18.43
C ALA A 13 -8.46 -24.08 18.64
N ARG A 14 -8.42 -25.34 19.06
CA ARG A 14 -7.17 -26.07 19.31
C ARG A 14 -7.00 -27.21 18.31
N ALA A 15 -5.91 -27.18 17.54
CA ALA A 15 -5.52 -28.31 16.71
C ALA A 15 -4.36 -29.07 17.38
N ARG A 16 -4.52 -30.39 17.49
CA ARG A 16 -3.51 -31.30 18.05
C ARG A 16 -2.83 -32.06 16.93
N ILE A 17 -1.51 -32.04 16.92
CA ILE A 17 -0.71 -32.67 15.87
C ILE A 17 0.39 -33.48 16.51
N SER A 18 0.63 -34.68 15.99
CA SER A 18 1.78 -35.48 16.41
C SER A 18 3.09 -34.73 16.13
N ALA A 19 4.06 -34.93 17.01
CA ALA A 19 5.39 -34.35 16.89
C ALA A 19 6.45 -35.42 17.12
N ARG A 20 7.66 -35.17 16.62
CA ARG A 20 8.79 -36.08 16.78
C ARG A 20 10.04 -35.32 17.21
N LEU A 21 10.87 -35.96 18.01
CA LEU A 21 12.19 -35.45 18.33
C LEU A 21 13.16 -35.81 17.20
N LYS A 22 13.91 -34.82 16.71
CA LYS A 22 15.00 -35.00 15.74
C LYS A 22 16.22 -34.24 16.22
N GLY A 23 17.13 -34.95 16.90
CA GLY A 23 18.25 -34.33 17.60
C GLY A 23 17.74 -33.55 18.82
N ASP A 24 18.08 -32.27 18.89
CA ASP A 24 17.66 -31.31 19.90
C ASP A 24 16.37 -30.55 19.53
N ARG A 25 15.74 -30.89 18.40
CA ARG A 25 14.56 -30.18 17.86
C ARG A 25 13.31 -31.02 17.92
N ILE A 26 12.21 -30.40 18.31
CA ILE A 26 10.86 -30.97 18.20
C ILE A 26 10.27 -30.52 16.86
N ILE A 27 9.81 -31.47 16.05
CA ILE A 27 9.25 -31.23 14.72
C ILE A 27 7.80 -31.72 14.73
N CYS A 28 6.84 -30.79 14.66
CA CYS A 28 5.43 -31.09 14.46
C CYS A 28 5.21 -31.71 13.07
N ALA A 29 4.25 -32.62 12.93
CA ALA A 29 3.88 -33.16 11.63
C ALA A 29 3.31 -32.04 10.72
N PRO A 30 3.48 -32.15 9.39
CA PRO A 30 2.93 -31.17 8.45
C PRO A 30 1.42 -31.06 8.60
N ASN A 31 0.91 -29.82 8.66
CA ASN A 31 -0.52 -29.56 8.65
C ASN A 31 -0.81 -28.18 8.06
N MET A 32 -2.02 -28.02 7.54
CA MET A 32 -2.52 -26.75 7.05
C MET A 32 -3.33 -26.07 8.15
N TYR A 33 -3.01 -24.81 8.44
CA TYR A 33 -3.69 -24.01 9.44
C TYR A 33 -4.47 -22.88 8.77
N THR A 34 -5.67 -22.63 9.25
CA THR A 34 -6.55 -21.57 8.74
C THR A 34 -7.07 -20.74 9.91
N TYR A 35 -7.44 -19.49 9.63
CA TYR A 35 -8.06 -18.57 10.58
C TYR A 35 -9.12 -17.73 9.86
N GLN A 36 -10.15 -17.30 10.58
CA GLN A 36 -11.32 -16.63 10.01
C GLN A 36 -11.11 -15.14 9.77
N SER A 37 -10.36 -14.46 10.65
CA SER A 37 -10.15 -13.02 10.52
C SER A 37 -9.55 -12.57 9.17
N ASP A 38 -10.00 -11.40 8.72
CA ASP A 38 -9.59 -10.75 7.46
C ASP A 38 -8.32 -9.89 7.64
N VAL A 39 -7.34 -10.43 8.37
CA VAL A 39 -6.03 -9.80 8.56
C VAL A 39 -4.95 -10.64 7.88
N GLY A 40 -3.97 -9.99 7.25
CA GLY A 40 -2.89 -10.72 6.55
C GLY A 40 -1.93 -11.47 7.47
N LYS A 41 -1.92 -11.16 8.77
CA LYS A 41 -1.11 -11.85 9.79
C LYS A 41 -1.88 -12.01 11.07
N MET A 42 -1.71 -13.16 11.72
CA MET A 42 -2.26 -13.46 13.03
C MET A 42 -1.21 -14.17 13.89
N TYR A 43 -1.19 -13.85 15.18
CA TYR A 43 -0.39 -14.58 16.14
C TYR A 43 -1.22 -15.73 16.73
N ALA A 44 -0.64 -16.92 16.75
CA ALA A 44 -1.19 -18.10 17.39
C ALA A 44 -0.19 -18.64 18.43
N GLN A 45 -0.69 -19.29 19.47
CA GLN A 45 0.17 -19.92 20.47
C GLN A 45 0.40 -21.37 20.08
N LEU A 46 1.67 -21.76 20.01
CA LEU A 46 2.12 -23.15 19.85
C LEU A 46 2.62 -23.65 21.20
N SER A 47 2.04 -24.73 21.69
CA SER A 47 2.49 -25.44 22.90
C SER A 47 2.92 -26.85 22.54
N VAL A 48 3.96 -27.36 23.20
CA VAL A 48 4.41 -28.74 23.03
C VAL A 48 4.08 -29.51 24.30
N LEU A 49 3.33 -30.59 24.16
CA LEU A 49 2.97 -31.49 25.25
C LEU A 49 3.68 -32.84 25.10
N TRP A 50 4.01 -33.44 26.24
CA TRP A 50 4.50 -34.81 26.37
C TRP A 50 3.44 -35.66 27.07
N ASP A 51 3.15 -36.84 26.52
CA ASP A 51 2.17 -37.82 27.03
C ASP A 51 0.78 -37.21 27.35
N GLY A 52 0.42 -36.13 26.65
CA GLY A 52 -0.91 -35.55 26.62
C GLY A 52 -1.21 -34.45 27.65
N ASP A 53 -0.41 -34.31 28.70
CA ASP A 53 -0.65 -33.36 29.80
C ASP A 53 0.56 -32.52 30.21
N THR A 54 1.78 -33.00 29.97
CA THR A 54 3.00 -32.38 30.48
C THR A 54 3.49 -31.33 29.49
N LEU A 55 3.36 -30.05 29.83
CA LEU A 55 3.86 -28.94 29.01
C LEU A 55 5.40 -28.94 29.01
N ILE A 56 5.99 -29.10 27.83
CA ILE A 56 7.43 -28.96 27.61
C ILE A 56 7.79 -27.48 27.42
N ASP A 57 7.14 -26.82 26.46
CA ASP A 57 7.43 -25.44 26.10
C ASP A 57 6.24 -24.80 25.35
N LYS A 58 6.25 -23.46 25.25
CA LYS A 58 5.29 -22.69 24.47
C LYS A 58 5.96 -21.50 23.78
N THR A 59 5.50 -21.19 22.57
CA THR A 59 5.97 -20.05 21.79
C THR A 59 4.85 -19.47 20.94
N ASN A 60 5.07 -18.28 20.37
CA ASN A 60 4.14 -17.67 19.43
C ASN A 60 4.58 -17.96 18.00
N VAL A 61 3.63 -18.34 17.17
CA VAL A 61 3.83 -18.51 15.73
C VAL A 61 2.99 -17.47 14.98
N THR A 62 3.45 -17.11 13.78
CA THR A 62 2.71 -16.19 12.91
C THR A 62 2.05 -16.98 11.79
N LEU A 63 0.72 -16.96 11.77
CA LEU A 63 -0.08 -17.38 10.63
C LEU A 63 -0.23 -16.20 9.68
N TYR A 64 -0.28 -16.48 8.38
CA TYR A 64 -0.36 -15.45 7.36
C TYR A 64 -1.16 -15.91 6.14
N LYS A 65 -1.67 -14.93 5.40
CA LYS A 65 -2.48 -15.10 4.19
C LYS A 65 -1.86 -14.24 3.08
N CYS A 66 -1.20 -14.87 2.10
CA CYS A 66 -0.48 -14.14 1.04
C CYS A 66 -1.39 -13.21 0.23
N ASP A 67 -2.63 -13.63 -0.02
CA ASP A 67 -3.67 -12.88 -0.71
C ASP A 67 -4.00 -11.57 0.02
N LEU A 68 -4.04 -11.59 1.35
CA LEU A 68 -4.25 -10.40 2.17
C LEU A 68 -2.99 -9.55 2.33
N LEU A 69 -1.80 -10.16 2.36
CA LEU A 69 -0.53 -9.42 2.40
C LEU A 69 -0.25 -8.67 1.09
N GLY A 70 -0.64 -9.26 -0.05
CA GLY A 70 -0.50 -8.69 -1.38
C GLY A 70 -1.79 -8.07 -1.89
N SER A 71 -2.60 -7.47 -1.04
CA SER A 71 -3.80 -6.72 -1.45
C SER A 71 -3.97 -5.42 -0.66
N HIS A 72 -4.70 -4.49 -1.27
CA HIS A 72 -5.12 -3.24 -0.65
C HIS A 72 -6.60 -3.02 -0.93
N LEU A 73 -7.40 -2.77 0.12
CA LEU A 73 -8.86 -2.60 0.01
C LEU A 73 -9.52 -3.76 -0.75
N SER A 74 -9.14 -5.00 -0.43
CA SER A 74 -9.63 -6.23 -1.05
C SER A 74 -9.35 -6.35 -2.55
N LYS A 75 -8.43 -5.53 -3.10
CA LYS A 75 -7.97 -5.64 -4.48
C LYS A 75 -6.53 -6.18 -4.51
N PRO A 76 -6.23 -7.19 -5.34
CA PRO A 76 -4.86 -7.69 -5.50
C PRO A 76 -3.87 -6.59 -5.91
N ASP A 77 -2.70 -6.61 -5.30
CA ASP A 77 -1.61 -5.66 -5.51
C ASP A 77 -0.26 -6.41 -5.60
N CYS A 78 0.28 -6.44 -6.81
CA CYS A 78 1.54 -7.11 -7.10
C CYS A 78 2.73 -6.48 -6.39
N SER A 79 2.78 -5.15 -6.28
CA SER A 79 3.95 -4.51 -5.66
C SER A 79 3.94 -4.71 -4.15
N LEU A 80 2.77 -4.79 -3.50
CA LEU A 80 2.67 -5.28 -2.12
C LEU A 80 3.09 -6.74 -1.99
N CYS A 81 2.65 -7.60 -2.91
CA CYS A 81 3.05 -9.01 -2.92
C CYS A 81 4.57 -9.18 -3.02
N GLN A 82 5.21 -8.47 -3.95
CA GLN A 82 6.65 -8.55 -4.16
C GLN A 82 7.48 -7.87 -3.05
N THR A 83 6.90 -6.91 -2.33
CA THR A 83 7.56 -6.27 -1.18
C THR A 83 7.26 -6.98 0.14
N SER A 84 6.42 -8.02 0.12
CA SER A 84 6.23 -8.89 1.27
C SER A 84 7.55 -9.53 1.70
N ASP A 85 7.68 -9.79 3.01
CA ASP A 85 8.88 -10.38 3.58
C ASP A 85 9.12 -11.77 2.97
N ARG A 86 10.33 -12.01 2.47
CA ARG A 86 10.73 -13.24 1.78
C ARG A 86 10.48 -14.50 2.62
N LYS A 87 10.45 -14.39 3.95
CA LYS A 87 10.15 -15.53 4.85
C LYS A 87 8.75 -16.09 4.67
N TYR A 88 7.81 -15.30 4.13
CA TYR A 88 6.46 -15.75 3.83
C TYR A 88 6.35 -16.43 2.46
N GLN A 89 7.40 -16.33 1.63
CA GLN A 89 7.47 -16.95 0.30
C GLN A 89 6.22 -16.69 -0.56
N CYS A 90 5.61 -15.51 -0.40
CA CYS A 90 4.51 -15.08 -1.23
C CYS A 90 5.04 -14.64 -2.60
N VAL A 91 4.35 -15.04 -3.65
CA VAL A 91 4.69 -14.77 -5.04
C VAL A 91 3.46 -14.27 -5.79
N TRP A 92 3.69 -13.43 -6.80
CA TRP A 92 2.61 -12.98 -7.68
C TRP A 92 2.31 -14.04 -8.73
N CYS A 93 1.12 -14.64 -8.66
CA CYS A 93 0.70 -15.79 -9.46
C CYS A 93 -0.72 -15.56 -10.01
N SER A 94 -0.86 -15.65 -11.33
CA SER A 94 -2.14 -15.56 -12.05
C SER A 94 -3.03 -14.37 -11.60
N GLY A 95 -2.42 -13.21 -11.34
CA GLY A 95 -3.12 -11.97 -10.95
C GLY A 95 -3.44 -11.84 -9.45
N SER A 96 -2.91 -12.74 -8.62
CA SER A 96 -3.09 -12.73 -7.16
C SER A 96 -1.78 -12.99 -6.41
N CYS A 97 -1.73 -12.69 -5.12
CA CYS A 97 -0.58 -13.01 -4.29
C CYS A 97 -0.82 -14.34 -3.56
N SER A 98 0.04 -15.33 -3.80
CA SER A 98 -0.13 -16.70 -3.32
C SER A 98 1.16 -17.24 -2.74
N PHE A 99 1.07 -18.24 -1.87
CA PHE A 99 2.26 -18.97 -1.40
C PHE A 99 2.90 -19.71 -2.58
N VAL A 100 4.23 -19.79 -2.62
CA VAL A 100 4.99 -20.34 -3.75
C VAL A 100 4.51 -21.74 -4.19
N ASP A 101 4.28 -22.66 -3.25
CA ASP A 101 3.86 -24.03 -3.58
C ASP A 101 2.39 -24.13 -4.02
N ALA A 102 1.59 -23.09 -3.76
CA ALA A 102 0.21 -23.00 -4.25
C ALA A 102 0.13 -22.45 -5.70
N CYS A 103 1.23 -21.92 -6.23
CA CYS A 103 1.28 -21.44 -7.60
C CYS A 103 1.55 -22.61 -8.56
N MET A 104 0.53 -22.97 -9.36
CA MET A 104 0.63 -24.05 -10.35
C MET A 104 1.36 -23.63 -11.63
N GLU A 105 1.61 -22.34 -11.80
CA GLU A 105 2.29 -21.73 -12.95
C GLU A 105 3.61 -21.10 -12.52
N SER A 106 4.40 -20.60 -13.47
CA SER A 106 5.56 -19.79 -13.12
C SER A 106 5.12 -18.43 -12.55
N PRO A 107 5.65 -17.99 -11.40
CA PRO A 107 5.39 -16.66 -10.88
C PRO A 107 5.68 -15.57 -11.92
N ALA A 108 4.80 -14.59 -12.00
CA ALA A 108 4.93 -13.54 -13.01
C ALA A 108 6.19 -12.67 -12.73
N PRO A 109 7.03 -12.42 -13.74
CA PRO A 109 8.33 -11.76 -13.55
C PRO A 109 8.21 -10.26 -13.25
N SER A 110 7.07 -9.65 -13.58
CA SER A 110 6.83 -8.23 -13.38
C SER A 110 5.38 -7.96 -12.97
N CYS A 111 5.18 -6.83 -12.30
CA CYS A 111 3.86 -6.34 -11.95
C CYS A 111 3.17 -5.68 -13.13
N PRO A 112 1.83 -5.49 -13.10
CA PRO A 112 1.14 -4.68 -14.09
C PRO A 112 1.42 -3.18 -13.88
N PRO A 113 1.06 -2.32 -14.86
CA PRO A 113 1.06 -0.88 -14.69
C PRO A 113 0.20 -0.41 -13.50
N PRO A 114 0.41 0.82 -13.00
CA PRO A 114 -0.34 1.35 -11.87
C PRO A 114 -1.84 1.41 -12.13
N ARG A 115 -2.66 1.17 -11.12
CA ARG A 115 -4.09 1.53 -11.15
C ARG A 115 -4.29 2.76 -10.27
N ILE A 116 -4.95 3.77 -10.80
CA ILE A 116 -5.29 4.99 -10.06
C ILE A 116 -6.74 4.86 -9.61
N ASP A 117 -6.97 4.93 -8.30
CA ASP A 117 -8.30 4.81 -7.70
C ASP A 117 -8.82 6.17 -7.19
N LEU A 118 -7.93 7.09 -6.78
CA LEU A 118 -8.31 8.43 -6.30
C LEU A 118 -7.20 9.46 -6.48
N ILE A 119 -7.59 10.70 -6.80
CA ILE A 119 -6.69 11.86 -6.81
C ILE A 119 -7.32 13.05 -6.09
N TYR A 120 -6.55 13.72 -5.22
CA TYR A 120 -7.01 14.93 -4.51
C TYR A 120 -5.84 15.84 -4.06
N PRO A 121 -5.95 17.18 -4.21
CA PRO A 121 -6.99 17.91 -4.92
C PRO A 121 -6.83 17.81 -6.45
N LEU A 122 -7.90 18.10 -7.19
CA LEU A 122 -7.91 18.17 -8.65
C LEU A 122 -7.67 19.59 -9.20
N SER A 123 -7.15 20.49 -8.37
CA SER A 123 -6.77 21.83 -8.81
C SER A 123 -5.72 22.46 -7.92
N GLY A 124 -5.01 23.44 -8.47
CA GLY A 124 -4.00 24.20 -7.75
C GLY A 124 -3.54 25.44 -8.52
N PRO A 125 -2.74 26.30 -7.89
CA PRO A 125 -2.25 27.53 -8.50
C PRO A 125 -1.26 27.25 -9.65
N ILE A 126 -1.19 28.15 -10.64
CA ILE A 126 -0.27 28.06 -11.78
C ILE A 126 1.21 28.04 -11.36
N GLU A 127 1.55 28.59 -10.20
CA GLU A 127 2.91 28.59 -9.66
C GLU A 127 3.37 27.18 -9.19
N GLY A 128 2.45 26.21 -9.15
CA GLY A 128 2.71 24.87 -8.65
C GLY A 128 2.72 24.79 -7.12
N GLY A 129 3.46 23.84 -6.57
CA GLY A 129 3.59 23.64 -5.13
C GLY A 129 2.39 22.95 -4.46
N THR A 130 1.40 22.50 -5.24
CA THR A 130 0.24 21.79 -4.69
C THR A 130 0.65 20.39 -4.27
N LEU A 131 0.28 19.97 -3.06
CA LEU A 131 0.44 18.58 -2.63
C LEU A 131 -0.74 17.75 -3.10
N VAL A 132 -0.54 16.98 -4.17
CA VAL A 132 -1.54 16.09 -4.75
C VAL A 132 -1.35 14.69 -4.18
N THR A 133 -2.38 14.19 -3.51
CA THR A 133 -2.48 12.81 -3.06
C THR A 133 -3.08 11.95 -4.16
N ILE A 134 -2.37 10.90 -4.55
CA ILE A 134 -2.82 9.87 -5.48
C ILE A 134 -2.86 8.55 -4.71
N LYS A 135 -4.00 7.86 -4.74
CA LYS A 135 -4.18 6.52 -4.19
C LYS A 135 -4.52 5.53 -5.28
N GLY A 136 -4.11 4.28 -5.09
CA GLY A 136 -4.26 3.25 -6.12
C GLY A 136 -3.71 1.91 -5.70
N SER A 137 -3.31 1.12 -6.71
CA SER A 137 -2.56 -0.12 -6.53
C SER A 137 -1.47 -0.24 -7.58
N ASN A 138 -0.51 -1.13 -7.34
CA ASN A 138 0.64 -1.33 -8.22
C ASN A 138 1.39 -0.03 -8.54
N LEU A 139 1.33 0.98 -7.65
CA LEU A 139 2.00 2.26 -7.92
C LEU A 139 3.51 2.06 -8.05
N GLY A 140 4.07 1.10 -7.33
CA GLY A 140 5.48 0.74 -7.37
C GLY A 140 5.90 -0.02 -6.11
N SER A 141 7.07 -0.64 -6.17
CA SER A 141 7.68 -1.35 -5.03
C SER A 141 8.56 -0.43 -4.17
N SER A 142 8.96 0.72 -4.70
CA SER A 142 9.76 1.73 -4.00
C SER A 142 9.50 3.12 -4.58
N VAL A 143 9.87 4.17 -3.83
CA VAL A 143 9.78 5.56 -4.32
C VAL A 143 10.68 5.81 -5.53
N ASP A 144 11.85 5.16 -5.58
CA ASP A 144 12.79 5.28 -6.69
C ASP A 144 12.20 4.78 -8.02
N GLU A 145 11.27 3.82 -7.97
CA GLU A 145 10.59 3.32 -9.15
C GLU A 145 9.68 4.36 -9.81
N ILE A 146 9.15 5.29 -9.01
CA ILE A 146 8.06 6.21 -9.40
C ILE A 146 8.46 7.68 -9.46
N LYS A 147 9.57 8.08 -8.81
CA LYS A 147 9.90 9.50 -8.55
C LYS A 147 9.96 10.40 -9.78
N ASP A 148 10.35 9.83 -10.92
CA ASP A 148 10.48 10.53 -12.20
C ASP A 148 9.34 10.19 -13.18
N LYS A 149 8.29 9.50 -12.70
CA LYS A 149 7.19 8.95 -13.53
C LYS A 149 5.80 9.43 -13.12
N VAL A 150 5.72 10.41 -12.22
CA VAL A 150 4.47 11.10 -11.90
C VAL A 150 4.50 12.48 -12.56
N ALA A 151 3.51 12.75 -13.41
CA ALA A 151 3.43 14.00 -14.14
C ALA A 151 1.98 14.51 -14.25
N ILE A 152 1.83 15.84 -14.25
CA ILE A 152 0.56 16.52 -14.44
C ILE A 152 0.71 17.49 -15.61
N GLY A 153 0.04 17.20 -16.72
CA GLY A 153 0.14 17.97 -17.96
C GLY A 153 1.55 17.99 -18.54
N GLY A 154 2.31 16.90 -18.34
CA GLY A 154 3.71 16.78 -18.73
C GLY A 154 4.71 17.42 -17.76
N ILE A 155 4.23 18.14 -16.73
CA ILE A 155 5.08 18.75 -15.70
C ILE A 155 5.36 17.71 -14.61
N PRO A 156 6.62 17.49 -14.21
CA PRO A 156 6.95 16.58 -13.12
C PRO A 156 6.22 16.90 -11.81
N CYS A 157 5.71 15.87 -11.13
CA CYS A 157 5.14 15.97 -9.80
C CYS A 157 6.04 15.19 -8.83
N THR A 158 6.85 15.89 -8.03
CA THR A 158 7.90 15.26 -7.21
C THR A 158 7.30 14.61 -5.97
N PRO A 159 7.48 13.30 -5.72
CA PRO A 159 7.00 12.66 -4.49
C PRO A 159 7.59 13.29 -3.23
N VAL A 160 6.74 13.50 -2.23
CA VAL A 160 7.06 14.02 -0.89
C VAL A 160 6.80 12.95 0.16
N GLU A 161 5.69 12.22 0.03
CA GLU A 161 5.36 11.06 0.86
C GLU A 161 5.02 9.88 -0.04
N TYR A 162 5.45 8.69 0.36
CA TYR A 162 5.16 7.47 -0.37
C TYR A 162 4.82 6.33 0.58
N ASN A 163 3.65 5.73 0.37
CA ASN A 163 3.28 4.45 0.96
C ASN A 163 3.32 3.41 -0.15
N VAL A 164 4.14 2.37 0.04
CA VAL A 164 4.46 1.36 -0.98
C VAL A 164 3.20 0.90 -1.69
N SER A 165 3.24 1.00 -3.02
CA SER A 165 2.17 0.61 -3.95
C SER A 165 0.82 1.33 -3.87
N VAL A 166 0.45 1.93 -2.74
CA VAL A 166 -0.95 2.32 -2.48
C VAL A 166 -1.20 3.82 -2.41
N ARG A 167 -0.17 4.63 -2.10
CA ARG A 167 -0.32 6.09 -2.03
C ARG A 167 0.97 6.83 -2.36
N VAL A 168 0.87 7.87 -3.15
CA VAL A 168 1.90 8.90 -3.30
C VAL A 168 1.30 10.28 -3.04
N VAL A 169 2.01 11.11 -2.28
CA VAL A 169 1.78 12.56 -2.25
C VAL A 169 2.90 13.19 -3.04
N CYS A 170 2.57 13.91 -4.10
CA CYS A 170 3.56 14.61 -4.92
C CYS A 170 3.30 16.11 -4.95
N ARG A 171 4.36 16.89 -5.09
CA ARG A 171 4.31 18.35 -5.23
C ARG A 171 4.33 18.70 -6.71
N THR A 172 3.34 19.48 -7.16
CA THR A 172 3.27 19.93 -8.55
C THR A 172 4.35 20.95 -8.88
N GLY A 173 4.88 20.91 -10.11
CA GLY A 173 5.68 21.98 -10.67
C GLY A 173 4.84 23.17 -11.18
N PRO A 174 5.48 24.28 -11.54
CA PRO A 174 4.82 25.44 -12.13
C PRO A 174 4.32 25.16 -13.55
N SER A 175 3.16 25.71 -13.90
CA SER A 175 2.61 25.70 -15.26
C SER A 175 3.34 26.69 -16.17
N PRO A 176 3.91 26.25 -17.31
CA PRO A 176 4.58 27.15 -18.25
C PRO A 176 3.60 27.93 -19.14
N THR A 177 2.35 27.49 -19.26
CA THR A 177 1.36 28.02 -20.20
C THR A 177 0.21 28.77 -19.52
N GLY A 178 0.29 28.97 -18.20
CA GLY A 178 -0.76 29.62 -17.42
C GLY A 178 -1.87 28.64 -17.00
N PRO A 179 -3.13 29.09 -16.84
CA PRO A 179 -4.24 28.24 -16.40
C PRO A 179 -4.70 27.26 -17.48
N TYR A 180 -4.84 25.98 -17.14
CA TYR A 180 -5.34 24.95 -18.06
C TYR A 180 -5.76 23.68 -17.32
N SER A 181 -6.50 22.82 -18.02
CA SER A 181 -6.83 21.45 -17.59
C SER A 181 -5.76 20.48 -18.07
N ALA A 182 -5.10 19.81 -17.13
CA ALA A 182 -3.95 18.96 -17.34
C ALA A 182 -4.28 17.50 -17.03
N ASN A 183 -3.91 16.57 -17.94
CA ASN A 183 -4.04 15.14 -17.66
C ASN A 183 -3.03 14.70 -16.59
N ILE A 184 -3.40 13.73 -15.77
CA ILE A 184 -2.53 13.19 -14.73
C ILE A 184 -2.02 11.82 -15.17
N VAL A 185 -0.74 11.57 -14.96
CA VAL A 185 -0.05 10.36 -15.39
C VAL A 185 0.81 9.82 -14.26
N VAL A 186 0.71 8.52 -14.03
CA VAL A 186 1.47 7.80 -13.00
C VAL A 186 2.08 6.56 -13.61
N GLY A 187 3.40 6.41 -13.50
CA GLY A 187 4.12 5.26 -14.01
C GLY A 187 4.94 4.52 -12.94
N ASN A 188 5.24 3.27 -13.25
CA ASN A 188 6.13 2.38 -12.50
C ASN A 188 7.11 1.73 -13.49
N ARG A 189 7.77 0.61 -13.15
CA ARG A 189 8.65 -0.11 -14.11
C ARG A 189 7.91 -0.91 -15.17
N ALA A 190 6.64 -1.23 -14.93
CA ALA A 190 5.81 -2.02 -15.82
C ALA A 190 5.10 -1.18 -16.89
N GLY A 191 4.94 0.12 -16.65
CA GLY A 191 4.32 1.02 -17.60
C GLY A 191 3.77 2.27 -16.96
N VAL A 192 2.84 2.89 -17.66
CA VAL A 192 2.30 4.21 -17.35
C VAL A 192 0.78 4.19 -17.48
N THR A 193 0.10 4.79 -16.52
CA THR A 193 -1.37 4.91 -16.49
C THR A 193 -1.77 6.38 -16.50
N ARG A 194 -2.72 6.70 -17.37
CA ARG A 194 -3.38 8.01 -17.43
C ARG A 194 -4.62 7.97 -16.54
N ALA A 195 -4.78 8.98 -15.69
CA ALA A 195 -5.98 9.14 -14.87
C ALA A 195 -7.19 9.51 -15.74
N ASN A 196 -8.40 9.20 -15.26
CA ASN A 196 -9.64 9.61 -15.92
C ASN A 196 -9.95 11.09 -15.64
N GLU A 197 -9.56 11.58 -14.46
CA GLU A 197 -9.70 12.96 -14.05
C GLU A 197 -8.53 13.82 -14.52
N ASN A 198 -8.79 15.12 -14.64
CA ASN A 198 -7.79 16.12 -14.93
C ASN A 198 -7.53 17.01 -13.71
N PHE A 199 -6.31 17.51 -13.60
CA PHE A 199 -5.94 18.55 -12.65
C PHE A 199 -6.06 19.92 -13.31
N VAL A 200 -6.65 20.90 -12.63
CA VAL A 200 -6.82 22.26 -13.17
C VAL A 200 -5.83 23.22 -12.52
N TYR A 201 -4.92 23.76 -13.32
CA TYR A 201 -4.10 24.91 -12.92
C TYR A 201 -4.93 26.20 -13.02
N LYS A 202 -4.99 26.98 -11.94
CA LYS A 202 -5.80 28.21 -11.82
C LYS A 202 -4.95 29.40 -11.37
N VAL A 203 -5.33 30.61 -11.78
CA VAL A 203 -4.73 31.83 -11.21
C VAL A 203 -5.27 32.05 -9.80
N ARG A 204 -4.41 32.46 -8.86
CA ARG A 204 -4.88 33.03 -7.59
C ARG A 204 -5.38 34.45 -7.83
N ILE A 205 -6.70 34.63 -7.91
CA ILE A 205 -7.26 35.98 -7.89
C ILE A 205 -7.27 36.46 -6.43
N ILE A 206 -6.27 37.27 -6.08
CA ILE A 206 -6.31 38.06 -4.84
C ILE A 206 -7.03 39.36 -5.19
N SER A 207 -8.33 39.42 -4.95
CA SER A 207 -9.07 40.69 -5.04
C SER A 207 -8.70 41.54 -3.83
N LEU A 208 -7.86 42.56 -4.04
CA LEU A 208 -7.62 43.62 -3.07
C LEU A 208 -8.78 44.61 -3.15
N LEU A 209 -9.69 44.59 -2.18
CA LEU A 209 -10.70 45.64 -2.03
C LEU A 209 -10.06 46.82 -1.28
N PHE A 210 -9.72 47.89 -1.99
CA PHE A 210 -9.29 49.14 -1.36
C PHE A 210 -10.51 49.84 -0.75
N LEU A 211 -10.63 49.81 0.58
CA LEU A 211 -11.52 50.71 1.30
C LEU A 211 -10.70 51.96 1.64
N PHE A 212 -10.90 53.05 0.90
CA PHE A 212 -10.40 54.36 1.33
C PHE A 212 -11.01 54.71 2.70
N PRO A 213 -10.23 55.29 3.62
CA PRO A 213 -10.40 56.72 3.80
C PRO A 213 -9.08 57.50 3.74
N SER A 214 -9.23 58.78 3.47
CA SER A 214 -8.20 59.77 3.19
C SER A 214 -7.33 60.19 4.39
N ILE A 215 -7.53 59.72 5.62
CA ILE A 215 -6.61 59.90 6.77
C ILE A 215 -6.87 58.76 7.78
N GLY A 216 -5.87 57.94 8.12
CA GLY A 216 -5.93 56.88 9.15
C GLY A 216 -5.39 55.51 8.69
N ASN A 217 -5.12 54.60 9.64
CA ASN A 217 -4.58 53.25 9.38
C ASN A 217 -5.43 52.49 8.34
N LEU A 218 -4.80 52.09 7.22
CA LEU A 218 -5.45 51.37 6.13
C LEU A 218 -5.77 49.93 6.55
N LEU A 219 -7.06 49.58 6.62
CA LEU A 219 -7.53 48.21 6.81
C LEU A 219 -7.65 47.51 5.44
N ILE A 220 -6.70 46.64 5.10
CA ILE A 220 -6.77 45.79 3.90
C ILE A 220 -7.51 44.50 4.26
N ARG A 221 -8.66 44.23 3.62
CA ARG A 221 -9.38 42.96 3.75
C ARG A 221 -9.12 42.08 2.53
N LEU A 222 -8.38 40.99 2.72
CA LEU A 222 -8.19 39.96 1.69
C LEU A 222 -9.44 39.06 1.65
N THR A 223 -10.16 39.05 0.54
CA THR A 223 -11.22 38.06 0.30
C THR A 223 -10.75 37.06 -0.74
N HIS A 224 -10.66 35.78 -0.36
CA HIS A 224 -10.34 34.69 -1.28
C HIS A 224 -11.59 34.32 -2.07
N GLN A 225 -11.64 34.63 -3.36
CA GLN A 225 -12.72 34.20 -4.23
C GLN A 225 -12.25 32.98 -5.03
N GLN A 226 -12.66 31.79 -4.61
CA GLN A 226 -12.53 30.57 -5.40
C GLN A 226 -13.57 30.62 -6.52
N THR A 227 -13.16 30.88 -7.76
CA THR A 227 -14.06 30.74 -8.92
C THR A 227 -13.99 29.32 -9.47
N MET A 228 -15.19 28.78 -9.80
CA MET A 228 -15.40 27.46 -10.40
C MET A 228 -14.59 27.29 -11.68
#